data_AF-A0A926E8J9-F1
#
_entry.id   AF-A0A926E8J9-F1
#
_cell.length_a   1.000
_cell.length_b   1.000
_cell.length_c   1.000
_cell.angle_alpha   90.00
_cell.angle_beta   90.00
_cell.angle_gamma   90.00
#
_symmetry.space_group_name_H-M   'P 1'
#
loop_
_entity.id
_entity.type
_entity.pdbx_description
1 polymer ?
#
loop_
_entity_poly.entity_id
_entity_poly.type
_entity_poly.pdbx_seq_one_letter_code
_entity_poly.pdbx_strand_id
1 'polypeptide(L)'
;MSDKKDLYGYEEEDIMTLEFDDGEATECGILGVFDALGKEYIALNPLGTEDVYIYGYRESDEEYELIDIKDDDEFNKVVAEFEKLAVEEV
;
A
#
# COMPACT_ATOMS: atom_id res chain seq x y z
N MET A 1 -12.06 14.35 -24.79
CA MET A 1 -12.06 15.16 -23.55
C MET A 1 -11.40 14.27 -22.54
N SER A 2 -10.06 14.27 -22.57
CA SER A 2 -9.21 13.28 -21.94
C SER A 2 -8.37 13.99 -20.89
N ASP A 3 -9.00 14.67 -19.95
CA ASP A 3 -8.26 15.50 -18.99
C ASP A 3 -9.03 15.51 -17.68
N LYS A 4 -8.90 14.42 -16.93
CA LYS A 4 -9.26 14.35 -15.50
C LYS A 4 -8.07 13.90 -14.63
N LYS A 5 -6.85 13.91 -15.19
CA LYS A 5 -5.66 13.32 -14.59
C LYS A 5 -4.88 14.29 -13.67
N ASP A 6 -5.25 15.56 -13.60
CA ASP A 6 -4.46 16.62 -12.93
C ASP A 6 -5.07 17.15 -11.60
N LEU A 7 -5.74 16.33 -10.77
CA LEU A 7 -6.40 16.86 -9.55
C LEU A 7 -5.73 16.54 -8.21
N TYR A 8 -4.89 15.51 -8.09
CA TYR A 8 -4.30 15.13 -6.80
C TYR A 8 -2.78 15.17 -6.91
N GLY A 9 -2.16 16.19 -6.32
CA GLY A 9 -0.71 16.42 -6.31
C GLY A 9 0.09 15.42 -5.49
N TYR A 10 -0.04 14.14 -5.82
CA TYR A 10 0.94 13.10 -5.56
C TYR A 10 1.68 12.85 -6.88
N GLU A 11 2.96 12.46 -6.82
CA GLU A 11 3.65 12.01 -8.03
C GLU A 11 2.96 10.71 -8.50
N GLU A 12 2.76 10.54 -9.82
CA GLU A 12 2.06 9.36 -10.39
C GLU A 12 2.67 8.01 -9.97
N GLU A 13 3.88 8.02 -9.42
CA GLU A 13 4.65 6.86 -8.98
C GLU A 13 4.20 6.36 -7.58
N ASP A 14 3.55 7.21 -6.78
CA ASP A 14 3.11 6.89 -5.41
C ASP A 14 1.59 6.71 -5.29
N ILE A 15 0.81 6.77 -6.38
CA ILE A 15 -0.63 6.44 -6.36
C ILE A 15 -0.86 5.13 -7.13
N MET A 16 -1.37 4.12 -6.42
CA MET A 16 -1.85 2.88 -6.99
C MET A 16 -3.37 2.90 -7.12
N THR A 17 -3.90 2.53 -8.29
CA THR A 17 -5.32 2.24 -8.45
C THR A 17 -5.57 0.79 -8.05
N LEU A 18 -6.30 0.61 -6.95
CA LEU A 18 -6.67 -0.69 -6.39
C LEU A 18 -8.08 -1.04 -6.88
N GLU A 19 -8.19 -2.08 -7.69
CA GLU A 19 -9.49 -2.62 -8.14
C GLU A 19 -9.96 -3.69 -7.15
N PHE A 20 -11.07 -3.44 -6.48
CA PHE A 20 -11.72 -4.42 -5.61
C PHE A 20 -12.57 -5.40 -6.44
N ASP A 21 -12.78 -6.60 -5.92
CA ASP A 21 -13.60 -7.66 -6.56
C ASP A 21 -15.07 -7.21 -6.79
N ASP A 22 -15.53 -6.17 -6.08
CA ASP A 22 -16.86 -5.56 -6.27
C ASP A 22 -16.94 -4.65 -7.54
N GLY A 23 -15.81 -4.41 -8.22
CA GLY A 23 -15.71 -3.56 -9.41
C GLY A 23 -15.51 -2.08 -9.11
N GLU A 24 -15.29 -1.70 -7.85
CA GLU A 24 -14.86 -0.35 -7.48
C GLU A 24 -13.34 -0.23 -7.59
N ALA A 25 -12.89 0.82 -8.28
CA ALA A 25 -11.49 1.21 -8.35
C ALA A 25 -11.28 2.39 -7.39
N THR A 26 -10.39 2.22 -6.40
CA THR A 26 -10.02 3.28 -5.46
C THR A 26 -8.57 3.69 -5.67
N GLU A 27 -8.32 4.99 -5.61
CA GLU A 27 -6.98 5.56 -5.63
C GLU A 27 -6.38 5.46 -4.22
N CYS A 28 -5.29 4.71 -4.08
CA CYS A 28 -4.56 4.52 -2.83
C CYS A 28 -3.14 5.08 -3.00
N GLY A 29 -2.72 5.97 -2.10
CA GLY A 29 -1.32 6.38 -2.02
C GLY A 29 -0.46 5.25 -1.45
N ILE A 30 0.54 4.80 -2.18
CA ILE A 30 1.59 3.92 -1.67
C ILE A 30 2.46 4.76 -0.72
N LEU A 31 2.52 4.36 0.54
CA LEU A 31 3.44 4.95 1.50
C LEU A 31 4.84 4.33 1.41
N GLY A 32 4.91 3.07 0.96
CA GLY A 32 6.15 2.36 0.71
C GLY A 32 5.97 0.85 0.70
N VAL A 33 6.98 0.14 0.17
CA VAL A 33 7.11 -1.32 0.23
C VAL A 33 8.32 -1.69 1.09
N PHE A 34 8.21 -2.74 1.90
CA PHE A 34 9.26 -3.18 2.80
C PHE A 34 9.20 -4.69 3.04
N ASP A 35 10.35 -5.28 3.38
CA ASP A 35 10.44 -6.67 3.84
C ASP A 35 10.26 -6.72 5.36
N ALA A 36 9.42 -7.62 5.82
CA ALA A 36 9.31 -7.97 7.24
C ALA A 36 9.04 -9.47 7.37
N LEU A 37 9.47 -10.10 8.46
CA LEU A 37 9.15 -11.52 8.74
C LEU A 37 9.48 -12.50 7.58
N GLY A 38 10.37 -12.14 6.66
CA GLY A 38 10.71 -12.91 5.46
C GLY A 38 9.63 -12.90 4.37
N LYS A 39 8.79 -11.87 4.32
CA LYS A 39 7.79 -11.59 3.27
C LYS A 39 7.81 -10.10 2.94
N GLU A 40 7.42 -9.75 1.73
CA GLU A 40 7.28 -8.37 1.31
C GLU A 40 5.89 -7.85 1.72
N TYR A 41 5.84 -6.58 2.11
CA TYR A 41 4.63 -5.87 2.51
C TYR A 41 4.58 -4.50 1.85
N ILE A 42 3.37 -4.02 1.62
CA ILE A 42 3.09 -2.70 1.08
C ILE A 42 2.17 -1.95 2.04
N ALA A 43 2.55 -0.72 2.37
CA ALA A 43 1.72 0.21 3.12
C ALA A 43 1.00 1.13 2.13
N LEU A 44 -0.32 1.16 2.23
CA LEU A 44 -1.23 1.89 1.35
C LEU A 44 -2.12 2.80 2.20
N ASN A 45 -2.36 4.02 1.73
CA ASN A 45 -3.29 4.96 2.33
C ASN A 45 -4.39 5.32 1.30
N PRO A 46 -5.65 4.92 1.48
CA PRO A 46 -6.74 5.31 0.61
C PRO A 46 -6.89 6.83 0.62
N LEU A 47 -6.91 7.43 -0.58
CA LEU A 47 -7.08 8.87 -0.69
C LEU A 47 -8.45 9.29 -0.12
N GLY A 48 -8.41 10.14 0.90
CA GLY A 48 -9.60 10.58 1.62
C GLY A 48 -9.79 9.96 3.00
N THR A 49 -8.87 9.10 3.44
CA THR A 49 -8.80 8.60 4.82
C THR A 49 -7.48 8.98 5.49
N GLU A 50 -7.44 8.94 6.82
CA GLU A 50 -6.19 9.05 7.60
C GLU A 50 -5.66 7.65 7.98
N ASP A 51 -6.27 6.59 7.44
CA ASP A 51 -5.99 5.20 7.80
C ASP A 51 -4.94 4.60 6.87
N VAL A 52 -3.97 3.88 7.46
CA VAL A 52 -2.95 3.14 6.72
C VAL A 52 -3.30 1.66 6.73
N TYR A 53 -3.37 1.07 5.53
CA TYR A 53 -3.58 -0.35 5.33
C TYR A 53 -2.27 -1.01 4.92
N ILE A 54 -1.90 -2.08 5.61
CA ILE A 54 -0.73 -2.88 5.25
C ILE A 54 -1.19 -4.23 4.71
N TYR A 55 -0.72 -4.54 3.52
CA TYR A 55 -0.94 -5.82 2.86
C TYR A 55 0.38 -6.51 2.60
N GLY A 56 0.38 -7.84 2.60
CA GLY A 56 1.47 -8.62 2.03
C GLY A 56 1.56 -8.33 0.54
N TYR A 57 2.71 -7.88 0.10
CA TYR A 57 3.02 -7.68 -1.32
C TYR A 57 3.65 -8.97 -1.84
N ARG A 58 3.16 -9.47 -2.96
CA ARG A 58 3.75 -10.64 -3.61
C ARG A 58 3.78 -10.43 -5.12
N GLU A 59 4.98 -10.46 -5.68
CA GLU A 59 5.19 -10.47 -7.12
C GLU A 59 5.04 -11.91 -7.65
N SER A 60 4.10 -12.12 -8.58
CA SER A 60 3.86 -13.40 -9.27
C SER A 60 3.95 -13.18 -10.79
N ASP A 61 5.10 -13.49 -11.39
CA ASP A 61 5.44 -13.52 -12.84
C ASP A 61 5.05 -12.27 -13.70
N GLU A 62 3.76 -11.96 -13.81
CA GLU A 62 3.21 -10.81 -14.56
C GLU A 62 2.15 -10.01 -13.76
N GLU A 63 1.85 -10.40 -12.51
CA GLU A 63 0.83 -9.78 -11.66
C GLU A 63 1.36 -9.54 -10.22
N TYR A 64 0.79 -8.53 -9.56
CA TYR A 64 1.05 -8.23 -8.15
C TYR A 64 -0.15 -8.67 -7.32
N GLU A 65 0.08 -9.52 -6.32
CA GLU A 65 -0.96 -9.99 -5.41
C GLU A 65 -0.83 -9.27 -4.06
N LEU A 66 -1.94 -8.67 -3.62
CA LEU A 66 -2.07 -8.08 -2.28
C LEU A 66 -2.74 -9.09 -1.35
N ILE A 67 -2.05 -9.44 -0.27
CA ILE A 67 -2.47 -10.47 0.67
C ILE A 67 -2.87 -9.79 1.98
N ASP A 68 -4.13 -9.96 2.38
CA ASP A 68 -4.65 -9.44 3.64
C ASP A 68 -4.02 -10.15 4.85
N ILE A 69 -3.50 -9.36 5.79
CA ILE A 69 -2.87 -9.86 7.01
C ILE A 69 -3.97 -10.13 8.05
N LYS A 70 -4.41 -11.39 8.15
CA LYS A 70 -5.47 -11.80 9.09
C LYS A 70 -5.01 -11.97 10.54
N ASP A 71 -3.70 -11.97 10.76
CA ASP A 71 -3.11 -12.20 12.08
C ASP A 71 -2.64 -10.87 12.67
N ASP A 72 -3.29 -10.43 13.76
CA ASP A 72 -2.98 -9.16 14.41
C ASP A 72 -1.52 -9.09 14.92
N ASP A 73 -0.91 -10.22 15.30
CA ASP A 73 0.49 -10.26 15.76
C ASP A 73 1.46 -10.09 14.58
N GLU A 74 1.16 -10.71 13.42
CA GLU A 74 1.86 -10.45 12.15
C GLU A 74 1.73 -8.97 11.76
N PHE A 75 0.50 -8.42 11.74
CA PHE A 75 0.26 -7.03 11.39
C PHE A 75 1.04 -6.05 12.30
N ASN A 76 0.95 -6.21 13.62
CA ASN A 76 1.66 -5.32 14.56
C ASN A 76 3.18 -5.38 14.39
N LYS A 77 3.76 -6.55 14.09
CA LYS A 77 5.20 -6.67 13.83
C LYS A 77 5.61 -5.97 12.54
N VAL A 78 4.80 -6.12 11.51
CA VAL A 78 5.01 -5.52 10.20
C VAL A 78 4.89 -3.99 10.30
N VAL A 79 3.87 -3.48 11.00
CA VAL A 79 3.73 -2.05 11.34
C VAL A 79 4.93 -1.55 12.11
N ALA A 80 5.37 -2.27 13.15
CA ALA A 80 6.51 -1.84 13.97
C ALA A 80 7.81 -1.77 13.15
N GLU A 81 8.05 -2.70 12.22
CA GLU A 81 9.19 -2.63 11.32
C GLU A 81 9.06 -1.46 10.32
N PHE A 82 7.86 -1.22 9.78
CA PHE A 82 7.59 -0.06 8.93
C PHE A 82 7.84 1.27 9.66
N GLU A 83 7.27 1.44 10.85
CA GLU A 83 7.46 2.64 11.67
C GLU A 83 8.93 2.85 12.01
N LYS A 84 9.67 1.77 12.32
CA LYS A 84 11.09 1.84 12.60
C LYS A 84 11.90 2.28 11.38
N LEU A 85 11.60 1.73 10.19
CA LEU A 85 12.25 2.13 8.94
C LEU A 85 11.91 3.58 8.56
N ALA A 86 10.65 3.98 8.71
CA ALA A 86 10.18 5.34 8.43
C ALA A 86 10.75 6.39 9.41
N VAL A 87 11.00 6.01 10.66
CA VAL A 87 11.58 6.89 11.70
C VAL A 87 13.10 7.01 11.58
N GLU A 88 13.80 6.04 10.98
CA GLU A 88 15.27 6.08 10.82
C GLU A 88 15.72 7.10 9.74
N GLU A 89 14.77 7.69 9.01
CA GLU A 89 14.97 8.78 8.04
C GLU A 89 14.53 10.16 8.63
N VAL A 90 15.00 10.51 9.83
CA VAL A 90 14.89 11.88 10.41
C VAL A 90 16.20 12.36 11.03
#